data_AF-F8QHW0-F1
#
_entry.id   AF-F8QHW0-F1
#
_cell.length_a   1.000
_cell.length_b   1.000
_cell.length_c   1.000
_cell.angle_alpha   90.00
_cell.angle_beta   90.00
_cell.angle_gamma   90.00
#
_symmetry.space_group_name_H-M   'P 1'
#
loop_
_entity.id
_entity.type
_entity.pdbx_description
1 polymer ?
#
loop_
_entity_poly.entity_id
_entity_poly.type
_entity_poly.pdbx_seq_one_letter_code
_entity_poly.pdbx_strand_id
1 'polypeptide(L)'
;MILFPDTPDNTHLIQYCDVLSAIRTLLGNSAHAENIVYRPKKAHLPSGAALVPVIIATDKTQLMQFSNSKSAYPVYLTLGNIPRVIRHKPSQHACILIAYLSVNKVMGSQLTAKEKSSRVQCLFHESMRIILKPLKKAGIEEINITGGDGAVRRVHPVLACYVKNNV
;
A
#
# COMPACT_ATOMS: atom_id res chain seq x y z
N MET A 1 6.31 -6.75 14.64
CA MET A 1 5.63 -6.37 15.90
C MET A 1 5.97 -4.91 16.16
N ILE A 2 4.97 -4.02 16.31
CA ILE A 2 5.25 -2.58 16.48
C ILE A 2 4.82 -2.18 17.90
N LEU A 3 5.77 -1.59 18.64
CA LEU A 3 5.52 -0.87 19.89
C LEU A 3 5.38 0.61 19.57
N PHE A 4 4.40 1.27 20.16
CA PHE A 4 4.27 2.72 20.14
C PHE A 4 4.83 3.30 21.42
N PRO A 5 5.62 4.41 21.37
CA PRO A 5 6.15 5.07 22.56
C PRO A 5 5.05 5.47 23.55
N ASP A 6 3.89 5.83 23.03
CA ASP A 6 2.77 6.37 23.80
C ASP A 6 1.90 5.28 24.46
N THR A 7 2.04 4.01 24.04
CA THR A 7 1.37 2.84 24.64
C THR A 7 2.27 1.60 24.56
N PRO A 8 3.30 1.52 25.41
CA PRO A 8 4.31 0.45 25.36
C PRO A 8 3.72 -0.95 25.61
N ASP A 9 2.62 -1.05 26.36
CA ASP A 9 1.94 -2.32 26.67
C ASP A 9 1.02 -2.82 25.54
N ASN A 10 0.73 -1.97 24.54
CA ASN A 10 -0.15 -2.31 23.44
C ASN A 10 0.63 -2.73 22.20
N THR A 11 0.90 -4.03 22.10
CA THR A 11 1.48 -4.62 20.89
C THR A 11 0.48 -4.61 19.73
N HIS A 12 0.74 -3.84 18.66
CA HIS A 12 -0.06 -3.90 17.44
C HIS A 12 0.60 -4.83 16.42
N LEU A 13 -0.15 -5.85 16.00
CA LEU A 13 0.26 -6.75 14.93
C LEU A 13 -0.09 -6.08 13.60
N ILE A 14 0.93 -5.72 12.84
CA ILE A 14 0.81 -5.42 11.43
C ILE A 14 1.39 -6.61 10.70
N GLN A 15 0.53 -7.33 9.98
CA GLN A 15 0.97 -8.24 8.93
C GLN A 15 1.07 -7.40 7.67
N TYR A 16 2.26 -7.34 7.07
CA TYR A 16 2.44 -6.64 5.81
C TYR A 16 3.42 -7.37 4.89
N CYS A 17 3.17 -7.25 3.60
CA CYS A 17 4.04 -7.76 2.54
C CYS A 17 5.07 -6.68 2.19
N ASP A 18 6.21 -7.10 1.66
CA ASP A 18 7.16 -6.14 1.07
C ASP A 18 6.51 -5.41 -0.11
N VAL A 19 6.37 -4.10 0.04
CA VAL A 19 5.77 -3.21 -0.95
C VAL A 19 6.54 -3.25 -2.27
N LEU A 20 7.87 -3.41 -2.22
CA LEU A 20 8.67 -3.47 -3.45
C LEU A 20 8.42 -4.79 -4.19
N SER A 21 8.29 -5.89 -3.47
CA SER A 21 7.87 -7.17 -4.03
C SER A 21 6.48 -7.08 -4.68
N ALA A 22 5.51 -6.41 -4.05
CA ALA A 22 4.19 -6.19 -4.66
C ALA A 22 4.27 -5.38 -5.97
N ILE A 23 5.11 -4.34 -6.01
CA ILE A 23 5.34 -3.55 -7.24
C ILE A 23 5.98 -4.40 -8.33
N ARG A 24 6.99 -5.22 -8.00
CA ARG A 24 7.62 -6.16 -8.93
C ARG A 24 6.61 -7.14 -9.52
N THR A 25 5.75 -7.72 -8.68
CA THR A 25 4.69 -8.64 -9.14
C THR A 25 3.74 -7.96 -10.12
N LEU A 26 3.29 -6.73 -9.83
CA LEU A 26 2.35 -6.02 -10.70
C LEU A 26 2.96 -5.61 -12.04
N LEU A 27 4.23 -5.17 -12.05
CA LEU A 27 4.92 -4.79 -13.29
C LEU A 27 5.40 -6.00 -14.10
N GLY A 28 5.77 -7.10 -13.42
CA GLY A 28 6.21 -8.35 -14.03
C GLY A 28 5.07 -9.21 -14.57
N ASN A 29 3.81 -8.87 -14.29
CA ASN A 29 2.67 -9.61 -14.82
C ASN A 29 2.55 -9.42 -16.33
N SER A 30 2.78 -10.49 -17.10
CA SER A 30 2.69 -10.49 -18.56
C SER A 30 1.30 -10.13 -19.06
N ALA A 31 0.24 -10.42 -18.30
CA ALA A 31 -1.14 -10.04 -18.65
C ALA A 31 -1.35 -8.52 -18.71
N HIS A 32 -0.43 -7.72 -18.15
CA HIS A 32 -0.50 -6.26 -18.16
C HIS A 32 0.53 -5.62 -19.08
N ALA A 33 1.53 -6.37 -19.53
CA ALA A 33 2.74 -5.84 -20.16
C ALA A 33 2.46 -4.88 -21.32
N GLU A 34 1.56 -5.24 -22.23
CA GLU A 34 1.20 -4.44 -23.40
C GLU A 34 0.46 -3.15 -23.07
N ASN A 35 -0.17 -3.10 -21.89
CA ASN A 35 -1.05 -2.02 -21.47
C ASN A 35 -0.40 -1.08 -20.44
N ILE A 36 0.80 -1.40 -19.95
CA ILE A 36 1.50 -0.59 -18.93
C ILE A 36 2.11 0.65 -19.59
N VAL A 37 1.76 1.83 -19.07
CA VAL A 37 2.36 3.10 -19.49
C VAL A 37 3.49 3.48 -18.54
N TYR A 38 4.74 3.32 -18.97
CA TYR A 38 5.93 3.59 -18.14
C TYR A 38 6.38 5.06 -18.11
N ARG A 39 6.11 5.82 -19.18
CA ARG A 39 6.55 7.22 -19.31
C ARG A 39 5.37 8.16 -19.52
N PRO A 40 4.87 8.80 -18.46
CA PRO A 40 3.87 9.85 -18.62
C PRO A 40 4.50 11.08 -19.28
N LYS A 41 3.82 11.69 -20.27
CA LYS A 41 4.32 12.83 -21.06
C LYS A 41 4.72 14.07 -20.24
N LYS A 42 4.27 14.19 -18.98
CA LYS A 42 4.47 15.36 -18.11
C LYS A 42 5.50 15.17 -16.99
N ALA A 43 6.16 14.01 -16.90
CA ALA A 43 7.17 13.77 -15.87
C ALA A 43 8.58 14.03 -16.42
N HIS A 44 9.32 14.92 -15.76
CA HIS A 44 10.75 15.11 -16.00
C HIS A 44 11.50 14.00 -15.25
N LEU A 45 11.86 12.95 -15.97
CA LEU A 45 12.63 11.83 -15.44
C LEU A 45 14.01 11.80 -16.09
N PRO A 46 15.05 11.32 -15.39
CA PRO A 46 16.33 11.02 -16.01
C PRO A 46 16.14 10.13 -17.24
N SER A 47 17.00 10.30 -18.25
CA SER A 47 16.93 9.48 -19.46
C SER A 47 16.99 7.99 -19.12
N GLY A 48 16.09 7.20 -19.68
CA GLY A 48 16.00 5.77 -19.39
C GLY A 48 15.16 5.40 -18.16
N ALA A 49 14.80 6.35 -17.29
CA ALA A 49 14.00 6.08 -16.10
C ALA A 49 12.48 6.07 -16.40
N ALA A 50 11.72 5.41 -15.53
CA ALA A 50 10.27 5.33 -15.57
C ALA A 50 9.66 5.66 -14.19
N LEU A 51 8.49 6.30 -14.20
CA LEU A 51 7.76 6.60 -12.97
C LEU A 51 6.77 5.47 -12.70
N VAL A 52 6.69 5.02 -11.45
CA VAL A 52 5.71 4.02 -11.01
C VAL A 52 4.80 4.67 -9.96
N PRO A 53 3.65 5.24 -10.37
CA PRO A 53 2.71 5.83 -9.44
C PRO A 53 2.05 4.72 -8.61
N VAL A 54 2.35 4.65 -7.31
CA VAL A 54 1.73 3.71 -6.39
C VAL A 54 0.44 4.30 -5.85
N ILE A 55 -0.65 3.52 -5.95
CA ILE A 55 -1.96 3.86 -5.40
C ILE A 55 -2.23 2.91 -4.25
N ILE A 56 -2.48 3.46 -3.07
CA ILE A 56 -2.88 2.70 -1.89
C ILE A 56 -4.38 2.86 -1.69
N ALA A 57 -5.07 1.77 -1.43
CA ALA A 57 -6.48 1.78 -1.07
C ALA A 57 -6.68 1.08 0.28
N THR A 58 -7.46 1.68 1.17
CA THR A 58 -7.90 1.02 2.40
C THR A 58 -9.40 0.88 2.39
N ASP A 59 -9.88 -0.29 2.76
CA ASP A 59 -11.30 -0.54 2.92
C ASP A 59 -11.63 -0.64 4.41
N LYS A 60 -12.28 0.40 4.96
CA LYS A 60 -12.73 0.38 6.36
C LYS A 60 -14.00 -0.46 6.57
N THR A 61 -14.69 -0.84 5.50
CA THR A 61 -16.00 -1.50 5.55
C THR A 61 -15.87 -3.02 5.58
N GLN A 62 -14.83 -3.56 4.93
CA GLN A 62 -14.49 -4.98 4.98
C GLN A 62 -13.63 -5.29 6.22
N LEU A 63 -14.30 -5.29 7.37
CA LEU A 63 -13.71 -5.59 8.65
C LEU A 63 -13.48 -7.10 8.77
N MET A 64 -12.24 -7.53 8.54
CA MET A 64 -11.85 -8.94 8.65
C MET A 64 -11.77 -9.35 10.12
N GLN A 65 -12.61 -10.32 10.53
CA GLN A 65 -12.55 -10.92 11.86
C GLN A 65 -11.55 -12.08 11.87
N PHE A 66 -10.52 -11.97 12.72
CA PHE A 66 -9.62 -13.07 13.04
C PHE A 66 -10.16 -13.86 14.24
N SER A 67 -9.72 -15.11 14.38
CA SER A 67 -10.17 -16.10 15.39
C SER A 67 -10.07 -15.69 16.86
N ASN A 68 -9.46 -14.53 17.17
CA ASN A 68 -9.32 -14.00 18.54
C ASN A 68 -10.04 -12.67 18.74
N SER A 69 -11.21 -12.46 18.11
CA SER A 69 -11.98 -11.21 18.21
C SER A 69 -11.16 -9.98 17.81
N LYS A 70 -10.20 -10.15 16.89
CA LYS A 70 -9.33 -9.09 16.35
C LYS A 70 -9.84 -8.71 14.98
N SER A 71 -10.02 -7.43 14.76
CA SER A 71 -10.51 -6.85 13.53
C SER A 71 -9.41 -6.02 12.90
N ALA A 72 -9.30 -6.12 11.59
CA ALA A 72 -8.33 -5.33 10.84
C ALA A 72 -8.93 -4.81 9.53
N TYR A 73 -8.42 -3.66 9.09
CA TYR A 73 -8.71 -3.10 7.79
C TYR A 73 -7.65 -3.57 6.78
N PRO A 74 -8.04 -4.16 5.65
CA PRO A 74 -7.10 -4.48 4.59
C PRO A 74 -6.56 -3.21 3.91
N VAL A 75 -5.28 -3.25 3.54
CA VAL A 75 -4.58 -2.23 2.77
C VAL A 75 -4.15 -2.86 1.46
N TYR A 76 -4.61 -2.30 0.36
CA TYR A 76 -4.33 -2.73 -0.99
C TYR A 76 -3.38 -1.77 -1.70
N LEU A 77 -2.62 -2.31 -2.65
CA LEU A 77 -1.71 -1.60 -3.52
C LEU A 77 -2.03 -1.93 -4.99
N THR A 78 -2.08 -0.89 -5.81
CA THR A 78 -2.12 -0.99 -7.27
C THR A 78 -1.22 0.08 -7.90
N LEU A 79 -1.00 0.01 -9.21
CA LEU A 79 -0.14 0.94 -9.94
C LEU A 79 -0.95 1.81 -10.90
N GLY A 80 -0.64 3.10 -10.91
CA GLY A 80 -1.19 4.06 -11.85
C GLY A 80 -0.83 3.75 -13.30
N ASN A 81 0.25 2.99 -13.54
CA ASN A 81 0.65 2.55 -14.88
C ASN A 81 -0.31 1.54 -15.50
N ILE A 82 -1.07 0.80 -14.68
CA ILE A 82 -2.06 -0.18 -15.16
C ILE A 82 -3.36 0.57 -15.47
N PRO A 83 -3.93 0.47 -16.69
CA PRO A 83 -5.17 1.16 -17.03
C PRO A 83 -6.32 0.89 -16.06
N ARG A 84 -7.16 1.92 -15.83
CA ARG A 84 -8.29 1.85 -14.89
C ARG A 84 -9.18 0.63 -15.12
N VAL A 85 -9.50 0.32 -16.38
CA VAL A 85 -10.37 -0.82 -16.76
C VAL A 85 -9.76 -2.16 -16.32
N ILE A 86 -8.43 -2.29 -16.33
CA ILE A 86 -7.73 -3.50 -15.87
C ILE A 86 -7.69 -3.54 -14.34
N ARG A 87 -7.41 -2.40 -13.68
CA ARG A 87 -7.39 -2.31 -12.21
C ARG A 87 -8.71 -2.72 -11.55
N HIS A 88 -9.85 -2.47 -12.20
CA HIS A 88 -11.18 -2.80 -11.67
C HIS A 88 -11.67 -4.22 -12.04
N LYS A 89 -10.89 -5.02 -12.75
CA LYS A 89 -11.24 -6.41 -13.07
C LYS A 89 -10.60 -7.36 -12.06
N PRO A 90 -11.38 -8.05 -11.19
CA PRO A 90 -10.81 -8.94 -10.17
C PRO A 90 -9.96 -10.07 -10.76
N SER A 91 -10.33 -10.59 -11.94
CA SER A 91 -9.61 -11.66 -12.64
C SER A 91 -8.24 -11.26 -13.18
N GLN A 92 -7.89 -9.97 -13.12
CA GLN A 92 -6.64 -9.46 -13.66
C GLN A 92 -5.54 -9.37 -12.61
N HIS A 93 -5.83 -9.62 -11.32
CA HIS A 93 -4.81 -9.54 -10.25
C HIS A 93 -4.02 -8.22 -10.23
N ALA A 94 -4.62 -7.13 -10.69
CA ALA A 94 -4.02 -5.80 -10.80
C ALA A 94 -3.99 -5.03 -9.46
N CYS A 95 -4.31 -5.69 -8.36
CA CYS A 95 -4.38 -5.15 -7.02
C CYS A 95 -3.91 -6.21 -6.02
N ILE A 96 -2.96 -5.85 -5.13
CA ILE A 96 -2.36 -6.75 -4.16
C ILE A 96 -2.67 -6.25 -2.76
N LEU A 97 -3.11 -7.15 -1.88
CA LEU A 97 -3.21 -6.88 -0.45
C LEU A 97 -1.80 -6.82 0.16
N ILE A 98 -1.44 -5.67 0.72
CA ILE A 98 -0.12 -5.44 1.30
C ILE A 98 -0.10 -5.37 2.82
N ALA A 99 -1.22 -5.12 3.50
CA ALA A 99 -1.26 -5.14 4.96
C ALA A 99 -2.64 -5.33 5.56
N TYR A 100 -2.67 -5.74 6.82
CA TYR A 100 -3.85 -5.67 7.69
C TYR A 100 -3.58 -4.71 8.86
N LEU A 101 -4.41 -3.67 9.00
CA LEU A 101 -4.30 -2.66 10.05
C LEU A 101 -5.25 -2.98 11.20
N SER A 102 -4.70 -3.35 12.36
CA SER A 102 -5.48 -3.72 13.54
C SER A 102 -6.26 -2.52 14.12
N VAL A 103 -7.51 -2.75 14.51
CA VAL A 103 -8.41 -1.73 15.09
C VAL A 103 -8.68 -1.96 16.59
N ASN A 104 -8.53 -3.19 17.07
CA ASN A 104 -9.21 -3.62 18.31
C ASN A 104 -8.50 -3.25 19.62
N LYS A 105 -7.21 -2.90 19.59
CA LYS A 105 -6.48 -2.55 20.82
C LYS A 105 -6.62 -1.10 21.25
N VAL A 106 -7.32 -0.27 20.48
CA VAL A 106 -7.42 1.17 20.77
C VAL A 106 -8.46 1.48 21.85
N MET A 107 -9.37 0.54 22.15
CA MET A 107 -10.52 0.75 23.02
C MET A 107 -10.25 0.34 24.48
N GLY A 108 -9.58 1.22 25.23
CA GLY A 108 -9.77 1.23 26.68
C GLY A 108 -11.21 1.66 27.02
N SER A 109 -11.80 1.08 28.07
CA SER A 109 -13.19 1.33 28.49
C SER A 109 -13.48 2.78 28.89
N GLN A 110 -12.45 3.60 29.16
CA GLN A 110 -12.58 4.95 29.72
C GLN A 110 -12.32 6.13 28.75
N LEU A 111 -12.18 5.89 27.44
CA LEU A 111 -11.88 6.97 26.48
C LEU A 111 -13.14 7.56 25.83
N THR A 112 -13.15 8.88 25.63
CA THR A 112 -14.18 9.59 24.87
C THR A 112 -14.13 9.19 23.39
N ALA A 113 -15.23 9.37 22.66
CA ALA A 113 -15.29 9.06 21.22
C ALA A 113 -14.22 9.81 20.39
N LYS A 114 -13.88 11.05 20.79
CA LYS A 114 -12.88 11.88 20.13
C LYS A 114 -11.46 11.33 20.32
N GLU A 115 -11.11 10.91 21.53
CA GLU A 115 -9.80 10.32 21.84
C GLU A 115 -9.63 8.96 21.15
N LYS A 116 -10.70 8.15 21.14
CA LYS A 116 -10.79 6.88 20.41
C LYS A 116 -10.49 7.08 18.92
N SER A 117 -11.16 8.04 18.28
CA SER A 117 -10.93 8.38 16.87
C SER A 117 -9.50 8.85 16.61
N SER A 118 -8.97 9.73 17.49
CA SER A 118 -7.62 10.28 17.37
C SER A 118 -6.54 9.21 17.47
N ARG A 119 -6.68 8.26 18.41
CA ARG A 119 -5.74 7.14 18.57
C ARG A 119 -5.80 6.18 17.38
N VAL A 120 -6.99 5.88 16.85
CA VAL A 120 -7.13 5.07 15.63
C VAL A 120 -6.44 5.75 14.44
N GLN A 121 -6.58 7.08 14.33
CA GLN A 121 -5.91 7.85 13.29
C GLN A 121 -4.39 7.84 13.45
N CYS A 122 -3.87 8.04 14.66
CA CYS A 122 -2.43 7.96 14.94
C CYS A 122 -1.87 6.58 14.59
N LEU A 123 -2.51 5.52 15.08
CA LEU A 123 -2.15 4.13 14.78
C LEU A 123 -2.12 3.88 13.27
N PHE A 124 -3.11 4.38 12.54
CA PHE A 124 -3.17 4.28 11.09
C PHE A 124 -1.98 4.97 10.42
N HIS A 125 -1.69 6.23 10.77
CA HIS A 125 -0.61 6.99 10.14
C HIS A 125 0.76 6.36 10.42
N GLU A 126 1.01 5.92 11.66
CA GLU A 126 2.26 5.26 12.00
C GLU A 126 2.42 3.90 11.31
N SER A 127 1.33 3.13 11.21
CA SER A 127 1.31 1.88 10.46
C SER A 127 1.70 2.11 9.00
N MET A 128 1.07 3.10 8.35
CA MET A 128 1.37 3.45 6.96
C MET A 128 2.79 3.98 6.80
N ARG A 129 3.31 4.74 7.76
CA ARG A 129 4.69 5.21 7.77
C ARG A 129 5.69 4.05 7.71
N ILE A 130 5.42 2.97 8.43
CA ILE A 130 6.27 1.78 8.44
C ILE A 130 6.14 1.00 7.13
N ILE A 131 4.90 0.71 6.71
CA ILE A 131 4.62 -0.05 5.48
C ILE A 131 5.24 0.64 4.25
N LEU A 132 5.14 1.96 4.16
CA LEU A 132 5.61 2.75 3.01
C LEU A 132 7.05 3.23 3.13
N LYS A 133 7.77 2.91 4.21
CA LYS A 133 9.17 3.29 4.37
C LYS A 133 10.07 2.79 3.23
N PRO A 134 9.96 1.52 2.76
CA PRO A 134 10.76 1.03 1.63
C PRO A 134 10.46 1.78 0.33
N LEU A 135 9.19 2.17 0.13
CA LEU A 135 8.74 2.92 -1.04
C LEU A 135 9.43 4.29 -1.11
N LYS A 136 9.52 5.01 0.02
CA LYS A 136 10.17 6.33 0.07
C LYS A 136 11.65 6.25 -0.33
N LYS A 137 12.36 5.22 0.12
CA LYS A 137 13.76 4.98 -0.24
C LYS A 137 13.89 4.67 -1.73
N ALA A 138 13.11 3.71 -2.23
CA ALA A 138 13.14 3.29 -3.63
C ALA A 138 12.74 4.41 -4.62
N GLY A 139 11.85 5.31 -4.22
CA GLY A 139 11.47 6.47 -5.03
C GLY A 139 12.64 7.43 -5.29
N ILE A 140 13.56 7.55 -4.34
CA ILE A 140 14.75 8.41 -4.45
C ILE A 140 15.90 7.65 -5.14
N GLU A 141 16.20 6.45 -4.66
CA GLU A 141 17.39 5.69 -5.09
C GLU A 141 17.20 4.91 -6.39
N GLU A 142 16.00 4.93 -7.00
CA GLU A 142 15.57 4.04 -8.09
C GLU A 142 15.72 2.54 -7.78
N ILE A 143 14.98 1.72 -8.50
CA ILE A 143 15.16 0.26 -8.47
C ILE A 143 15.05 -0.32 -9.87
N ASN A 144 15.80 -1.39 -10.13
CA ASN A 144 15.68 -2.16 -11.36
C ASN A 144 14.53 -3.18 -11.24
N ILE A 145 13.60 -3.13 -12.19
CA ILE A 145 12.48 -4.06 -12.31
C ILE A 145 12.40 -4.61 -13.73
N THR A 146 12.25 -5.93 -13.84
CA THR A 146 11.90 -6.62 -15.07
C THR A 146 10.40 -6.50 -15.30
N GLY A 147 9.99 -5.86 -16.40
CA GLY A 147 8.59 -5.77 -16.79
C GLY A 147 8.07 -7.12 -17.32
N GLY A 148 6.75 -7.25 -17.45
CA GLY A 148 6.11 -8.44 -18.01
C GLY A 148 6.44 -8.69 -19.49
N ASP A 149 7.06 -7.72 -20.17
CA ASP A 149 7.63 -7.83 -21.52
C ASP A 149 9.09 -8.31 -21.52
N GLY A 150 9.66 -8.64 -20.35
CA GLY A 150 11.03 -9.08 -20.19
C GLY A 150 12.07 -7.96 -20.14
N ALA A 151 11.69 -6.71 -20.42
CA ALA A 151 12.64 -5.60 -20.42
C ALA A 151 12.91 -5.07 -19.00
N VAL A 152 14.19 -4.86 -18.68
CA VAL A 152 14.62 -4.29 -17.40
C VAL A 152 14.56 -2.76 -17.47
N ARG A 153 13.92 -2.16 -16.47
CA ARG A 153 13.72 -0.70 -16.37
C ARG A 153 14.17 -0.18 -15.02
N ARG A 154 14.80 0.99 -15.03
CA ARG A 154 15.02 1.81 -13.83
C ARG A 154 13.73 2.52 -13.49
N VAL A 155 13.19 2.24 -12.32
CA VAL A 155 11.91 2.82 -11.90
C VAL A 155 12.02 3.61 -10.60
N HIS A 156 11.28 4.72 -10.55
CA HIS A 156 11.05 5.50 -9.35
C HIS A 156 9.61 5.30 -8.89
N PRO A 157 9.36 4.42 -7.90
CA PRO A 157 8.03 4.25 -7.35
C PRO A 157 7.70 5.40 -6.39
N VAL A 158 6.57 6.05 -6.60
CA VAL A 158 6.14 7.22 -5.83
C VAL A 158 4.70 7.02 -5.38
N LEU A 159 4.40 7.26 -4.11
CA LEU A 159 3.03 7.29 -3.63
C LEU A 159 2.28 8.43 -4.33
N ALA A 160 1.38 8.10 -5.24
CA ALA A 160 0.65 9.05 -6.06
C ALA A 160 -0.75 9.34 -5.51
N CYS A 161 -1.40 8.35 -4.92
CA CYS A 161 -2.73 8.51 -4.37
C CYS A 161 -2.97 7.57 -3.18
N TYR A 162 -3.74 8.06 -2.21
CA TYR A 162 -4.32 7.27 -1.15
C TYR A 162 -5.85 7.37 -1.24
N VAL A 163 -6.51 6.22 -1.41
CA VAL A 163 -7.96 6.10 -1.53
C VAL A 163 -8.49 5.49 -0.24
N LYS A 164 -9.36 6.23 0.43
CA LYS A 164 -10.05 5.76 1.64
C LYS A 164 -11.50 5.45 1.29
N ASN A 165 -11.85 4.18 1.22
CA ASN A 165 -13.24 3.77 1.08
C ASN A 165 -13.88 3.81 2.48
N ASN A 166 -14.65 4.88 2.74
CA ASN A 166 -15.66 4.90 3.78
C ASN A 166 -16.99 4.76 3.05
N VAL A 167 -17.67 3.63 3.18
CA VAL A 167 -19.13 3.60 2.98
C VAL A 167 -19.74 3.67 4.35
#